data_AF-A0A0D2ML18-F1
#
_entry.id   AF-A0A0D2ML18-F1
#
_cell.length_a   1.000
_cell.length_b   1.000
_cell.length_c   1.000
_cell.angle_alpha   90.00
_cell.angle_beta   90.00
_cell.angle_gamma   90.00
#
_symmetry.space_group_name_H-M   'P 1'
#
loop_
_entity.id
_entity.type
_entity.pdbx_description
1 polymer ?
#
loop_
_entity_poly.entity_id
_entity_poly.type
_entity_poly.pdbx_seq_one_letter_code
_entity_poly.pdbx_strand_id
1 'polypeptide(L)'
;MACGDISGNVAGLQRVLKQIKYPGIVDEVGLRLGDPLACLPLLHFVLLKYSRHVCAHTLACGIELHGKTDQRFVEHAFRLMRDHLGVKTALTPAHFFSQGFAERKVLLLRDAARAARAVHAAGAKRERISQQRVAARQVKGTRAGRGCA
;
A
#
# COMPACT_ATOMS: atom_id res chain seq x y z
N MET A 1 17.11 -6.84 -17.23
CA MET A 1 15.80 -6.17 -17.19
C MET A 1 16.06 -4.76 -17.71
N ALA A 2 15.61 -4.45 -18.93
CA ALA A 2 16.03 -3.25 -19.66
C ALA A 2 15.46 -1.98 -19.00
N CYS A 3 16.34 -1.14 -18.46
CA CYS A 3 16.08 0.27 -18.15
C CYS A 3 15.93 1.02 -19.47
N GLY A 4 14.86 1.78 -19.67
CA GLY A 4 14.70 2.57 -20.89
C GLY A 4 13.37 3.30 -21.01
N ASP A 5 12.28 2.71 -20.51
CA ASP A 5 10.93 3.25 -20.70
C ASP A 5 10.33 3.82 -19.41
N ILE A 6 10.89 4.94 -18.94
CA ILE A 6 10.35 5.72 -17.81
C ILE A 6 8.88 6.09 -18.08
N SER A 7 8.55 6.48 -19.32
CA SER A 7 7.20 6.81 -19.76
C SER A 7 6.21 5.66 -19.55
N GLY A 8 6.61 4.44 -19.93
CA GLY A 8 5.80 3.24 -19.75
C GLY A 8 5.61 2.87 -18.28
N ASN A 9 6.66 3.04 -17.48
CA ASN A 9 6.61 2.82 -16.03
C ASN A 9 5.67 3.82 -15.33
N VAL A 10 5.72 5.10 -15.71
CA VAL A 10 4.82 6.15 -15.18
C VAL A 10 3.37 5.85 -15.56
N ALA A 11 3.09 5.49 -16.82
CA ALA A 11 1.75 5.07 -17.23
C ALA A 11 1.26 3.83 -16.46
N GLY A 12 2.16 2.88 -16.19
CA GLY A 12 1.89 1.71 -15.36
C GLY A 12 1.54 2.09 -13.92
N LEU A 13 2.29 3.01 -13.31
CA LEU A 13 2.02 3.56 -11.99
C LEU A 13 0.65 4.24 -11.95
N GLN A 14 0.34 5.10 -12.92
CA GLN A 14 -0.94 5.80 -13.00
C GLN A 14 -2.13 4.84 -13.05
N ARG A 15 -2.02 3.74 -13.81
CA ARG A 15 -3.07 2.71 -13.85
C ARG A 15 -3.32 2.12 -12.46
N VAL A 16 -2.27 1.85 -11.69
CA VAL A 16 -2.40 1.34 -10.31
C VAL A 16 -2.98 2.43 -9.40
N LEU A 17 -2.55 3.69 -9.53
CA LEU A 17 -3.08 4.84 -8.78
C LEU A 17 -4.59 5.04 -9.04
N LYS A 18 -5.04 4.88 -10.29
CA LYS A 18 -6.46 4.90 -10.65
C LYS A 18 -7.24 3.75 -10.00
N GLN A 19 -6.66 2.56 -9.92
CA GLN A 19 -7.29 1.41 -9.25
C GLN A 19 -7.46 1.62 -7.74
N ILE A 20 -6.51 2.30 -7.09
CA ILE A 20 -6.61 2.64 -5.66
C ILE A 20 -7.44 3.90 -5.40
N LYS A 21 -8.03 4.50 -6.44
CA LYS A 21 -8.83 5.73 -6.40
C LYS A 21 -8.10 6.86 -5.67
N TYR A 22 -6.86 7.13 -6.06
CA TYR A 22 -6.11 8.26 -5.51
C TYR A 22 -6.83 9.59 -5.81
N PRO A 23 -7.21 10.39 -4.78
CA PRO A 23 -7.92 11.64 -4.97
C PRO A 23 -6.99 12.85 -5.22
N GLY A 24 -5.67 12.67 -5.12
CA GLY A 24 -4.70 13.75 -5.29
C GLY A 24 -4.27 13.96 -6.74
N ILE A 25 -3.65 15.12 -6.99
CA ILE A 25 -2.99 15.43 -8.26
C ILE A 25 -1.70 14.61 -8.34
N VAL A 26 -1.47 13.94 -9.46
CA VAL A 26 -0.26 13.15 -9.70
C VAL A 26 0.67 13.96 -10.60
N ASP A 27 1.76 14.47 -10.05
CA ASP A 27 2.77 15.23 -10.81
C ASP A 27 3.63 14.32 -11.68
N GLU A 28 3.16 14.04 -12.89
CA GLU A 28 3.88 13.21 -13.87
C GLU A 28 5.25 13.77 -14.22
N VAL A 29 5.36 15.09 -14.31
CA VAL A 29 6.61 15.78 -14.64
C VAL A 29 7.63 15.56 -13.52
N GLY A 30 7.22 15.74 -12.26
CA GLY A 30 8.06 15.46 -11.10
C GLY A 30 8.44 13.98 -10.99
N LEU A 31 7.51 13.06 -11.29
CA LEU A 31 7.82 11.63 -11.34
C LEU A 31 8.85 11.27 -12.40
N ARG A 32 8.81 11.92 -13.58
CA ARG A 32 9.80 11.72 -14.66
C ARG A 32 11.15 12.33 -14.33
N LEU A 33 11.17 13.47 -13.64
CA LEU A 33 12.39 14.12 -13.15
C LEU A 33 12.98 13.40 -11.93
N GLY A 34 12.17 12.60 -11.23
CA GLY A 34 12.56 11.92 -10.01
C GLY A 34 12.51 12.83 -8.78
N ASP A 35 11.60 13.80 -8.76
CA ASP A 35 11.41 14.69 -7.61
C ASP A 35 10.86 13.93 -6.41
N PRO A 36 11.51 14.04 -5.24
CA PRO A 36 11.03 13.40 -4.01
C PRO A 36 9.68 13.93 -3.56
N LEU A 37 9.41 15.22 -3.78
CA LEU A 37 8.19 15.89 -3.36
C LEU A 37 6.94 15.35 -4.06
N ALA A 38 7.05 14.92 -5.32
CA ALA A 38 5.96 14.27 -6.04
C ALA A 38 5.74 12.82 -5.58
N CYS A 39 6.80 12.12 -5.17
CA CYS A 39 6.75 10.72 -4.77
C CYS A 39 6.26 10.52 -3.32
N LEU A 40 6.55 11.48 -2.44
CA LEU A 40 6.20 11.42 -1.01
C LEU A 40 4.69 11.33 -0.73
N PRO A 41 3.82 12.20 -1.28
CA PRO A 41 2.38 12.15 -1.01
C PRO A 41 1.73 10.89 -1.57
N LEU A 42 2.27 10.33 -2.67
CA LEU A 42 1.84 9.04 -3.21
C LEU A 42 2.14 7.91 -2.23
N LEU A 43 3.37 7.86 -1.69
CA LEU A 43 3.75 6.84 -0.73
C LEU A 43 2.92 6.94 0.55
N HIS A 44 2.73 8.16 1.06
CA HIS A 44 1.92 8.44 2.22
C HIS A 44 0.49 7.96 2.03
N PHE A 45 -0.11 8.26 0.88
CA PHE A 45 -1.46 7.79 0.59
C PHE A 45 -1.57 6.27 0.51
N VAL A 46 -0.66 5.63 -0.23
CA VAL A 46 -0.67 4.17 -0.43
C VAL A 46 -0.56 3.41 0.89
N LEU A 47 0.28 3.89 1.82
CA LEU A 47 0.52 3.22 3.09
C LEU A 47 -0.51 3.57 4.18
N LEU A 48 -0.96 4.82 4.26
CA LEU A 48 -1.80 5.28 5.37
C LEU A 48 -3.27 5.50 5.01
N LYS A 49 -3.55 6.08 3.83
CA LYS A 49 -4.91 6.51 3.44
C LYS A 49 -5.66 5.47 2.63
N TYR A 50 -4.97 4.52 1.99
CA TYR A 50 -5.60 3.57 1.08
C TYR A 50 -6.57 2.60 1.76
N SER A 51 -6.18 1.98 2.89
CA SER A 51 -7.06 1.04 3.59
C SER A 51 -6.78 0.91 5.08
N ARG A 52 -7.86 0.82 5.86
CA ARG A 52 -7.82 0.49 7.30
C ARG A 52 -7.03 -0.78 7.60
N HIS A 53 -7.06 -1.78 6.71
CA HIS A 53 -6.35 -3.04 6.93
C HIS A 53 -4.84 -2.89 6.74
N VAL A 54 -4.41 -2.01 5.85
CA VAL A 54 -2.98 -1.71 5.67
C VAL A 54 -2.45 -0.97 6.89
N CYS A 55 -3.20 0.02 7.39
CA CYS A 55 -2.87 0.74 8.63
C CYS A 55 -2.83 -0.20 9.85
N ALA A 56 -3.82 -1.09 9.99
CA ALA A 56 -3.82 -2.09 11.05
C ALA A 56 -2.63 -3.06 10.93
N HIS A 57 -2.25 -3.43 9.71
CA HIS A 57 -1.09 -4.28 9.47
C HIS A 57 0.22 -3.57 9.80
N THR A 58 0.39 -2.29 9.42
CA THR A 58 1.57 -1.49 9.77
C THR A 58 1.71 -1.34 11.28
N LEU A 59 0.60 -1.12 11.99
CA LEU A 59 0.57 -1.06 13.46
C LEU A 59 0.89 -2.42 14.10
N ALA A 60 0.35 -3.52 13.56
CA ALA A 60 0.65 -4.87 14.04
C ALA A 60 2.12 -5.26 13.85
N CYS A 61 2.77 -4.71 12.82
CA CYS A 61 4.21 -4.82 12.60
C CYS A 61 5.05 -3.93 13.55
N GLY A 62 4.42 -3.10 14.38
CA GLY A 62 5.11 -2.16 15.28
C GLY A 62 5.73 -0.95 14.57
N ILE A 63 5.30 -0.67 13.33
CA ILE A 63 5.83 0.44 12.53
C ILE A 63 4.81 1.57 12.50
N GLU A 64 5.03 2.58 13.33
CA GLU A 64 4.23 3.80 13.33
C GLU A 64 4.73 4.76 12.25
N LEU A 65 3.90 5.01 11.22
CA LEU A 65 4.21 5.99 10.16
C LEU A 65 3.53 7.35 10.40
N HIS A 66 2.82 7.55 11.51
CA HIS A 66 2.09 8.78 11.81
C HIS A 66 2.97 9.85 12.47
N GLY A 67 2.84 11.11 12.06
CA GLY A 67 3.45 12.27 12.74
C GLY A 67 4.98 12.36 12.70
N LYS A 68 5.64 11.60 11.82
CA LYS A 68 7.10 11.60 11.68
C LYS A 68 7.55 12.54 10.55
N THR A 69 8.77 13.08 10.68
CA THR A 69 9.43 13.84 9.60
C THR A 69 9.54 12.99 8.33
N ASP A 70 9.56 13.64 7.16
CA ASP A 70 9.56 12.97 5.85
C ASP A 70 10.64 11.91 5.73
N GLN A 71 11.84 12.18 6.28
CA GLN A 71 12.97 11.27 6.27
C GLN A 71 12.68 9.98 7.05
N ARG A 72 12.22 10.10 8.29
CA ARG A 72 11.87 8.95 9.13
C ARG A 72 10.69 8.17 8.54
N PHE A 73 9.72 8.88 7.96
CA PHE A 73 8.59 8.26 7.27
C PHE A 73 9.07 7.35 6.13
N VAL A 74 9.95 7.85 5.26
CA VAL A 74 10.53 7.07 4.15
C VAL A 74 11.34 5.89 4.67
N GLU A 75 12.16 6.06 5.70
CA GLU A 75 12.93 4.95 6.29
C GLU A 75 12.03 3.81 6.80
N HIS A 76 11.00 4.14 7.58
CA HIS A 76 10.05 3.17 8.09
C HIS A 76 9.22 2.52 6.98
N ALA A 77 8.81 3.29 5.97
CA ALA A 77 8.13 2.77 4.78
C ALA A 77 9.00 1.75 4.04
N PHE A 78 10.29 2.06 3.83
CA PHE A 78 11.22 1.15 3.16
C PHE A 78 11.48 -0.13 3.95
N ARG A 79 11.59 -0.04 5.29
CA ARG A 79 11.68 -1.23 6.15
C ARG A 79 10.43 -2.09 6.05
N LEU A 80 9.24 -1.49 6.20
CA LEU A 80 7.97 -2.20 6.04
C LEU A 80 7.86 -2.87 4.66
N MET A 81 8.23 -2.17 3.59
CA MET A 81 8.22 -2.72 2.24
C MET A 81 9.13 -3.94 2.07
N ARG A 82 10.30 -3.91 2.68
CA ARG A 82 11.28 -5.00 2.58
C ARG A 82 10.90 -6.19 3.45
N ASP A 83 10.62 -5.96 4.73
CA ASP A 83 10.41 -7.00 5.73
C ASP A 83 9.00 -7.62 5.67
N HIS A 84 7.97 -6.82 5.36
CA HIS A 84 6.58 -7.29 5.41
C HIS A 84 5.91 -7.41 4.05
N LEU A 85 6.28 -6.58 3.08
CA LEU A 85 5.70 -6.64 1.72
C LEU A 85 6.57 -7.40 0.72
N GLY A 86 7.81 -7.77 1.09
CA GLY A 86 8.75 -8.50 0.22
C GLY A 86 9.15 -7.73 -1.05
N VAL A 87 8.99 -6.41 -1.05
CA VAL A 87 9.36 -5.55 -2.19
C VAL A 87 10.87 -5.33 -2.17
N LYS A 88 11.55 -5.70 -3.26
CA LYS A 88 12.99 -5.51 -3.41
C LYS A 88 13.31 -4.03 -3.59
N THR A 89 13.62 -3.35 -2.49
CA THR A 89 14.06 -1.96 -2.51
C THR A 89 15.54 -1.87 -2.88
N ALA A 90 15.84 -1.68 -4.17
CA ALA A 90 17.20 -1.38 -4.64
C ALA A 90 17.65 0.06 -4.32
N LEU A 91 16.74 0.87 -3.78
CA LEU A 91 16.96 2.25 -3.36
C LEU A 91 17.14 2.33 -1.84
N THR A 92 18.03 3.21 -1.40
CA THR A 92 18.11 3.63 0.00
C THR A 92 17.25 4.88 0.23
N PRO A 93 16.87 5.17 1.49
CA PRO A 93 16.10 6.37 1.84
C PRO A 93 16.79 7.66 1.35
N ALA A 94 18.12 7.74 1.44
CA ALA A 94 18.88 8.88 0.92
C ALA A 94 18.75 9.08 -0.59
N HIS A 95 18.76 7.98 -1.38
CA HIS A 95 18.53 8.04 -2.83
C HIS A 95 17.08 8.42 -3.19
N PHE A 96 16.13 8.23 -2.27
CA PHE A 96 14.76 8.71 -2.48
C PHE A 96 14.69 10.24 -2.46
N PHE A 97 15.44 10.89 -1.58
CA PHE A 97 15.51 12.37 -1.48
C PHE A 97 16.44 13.01 -2.50
N SER A 98 17.39 12.27 -3.06
CA SER A 98 18.27 12.76 -4.12
C SER A 98 17.51 13.00 -5.44
N GLN A 99 17.79 14.08 -6.14
CA GLN A 99 17.27 14.32 -7.49
C GLN A 99 17.87 13.31 -8.47
N GLY A 100 17.03 12.46 -9.06
CA GLY A 100 17.44 11.35 -9.92
C GLY A 100 16.68 10.04 -9.62
N PHE A 101 17.17 8.93 -10.20
CA PHE A 101 16.59 7.58 -10.05
C PHE A 101 15.08 7.49 -10.32
N ALA A 102 14.55 8.36 -11.19
CA ALA A 102 13.12 8.46 -11.50
C ALA A 102 12.49 7.09 -11.77
N GLU A 103 13.12 6.29 -12.64
CA GLU A 103 12.61 4.96 -12.99
C GLU A 103 12.49 4.03 -11.78
N ARG A 104 13.53 3.98 -10.94
CA ARG A 104 13.53 3.13 -9.74
C ARG A 104 12.50 3.61 -8.72
N LYS A 105 12.30 4.94 -8.58
CA LYS A 105 11.26 5.50 -7.70
C LYS A 105 9.86 5.15 -8.20
N VAL A 106 9.61 5.26 -9.50
CA VAL A 106 8.34 4.90 -10.12
C VAL A 106 8.05 3.40 -9.96
N LEU A 107 9.04 2.54 -10.21
CA LEU A 107 8.92 1.09 -9.99
C LEU A 107 8.62 0.78 -8.52
N LEU A 108 9.34 1.41 -7.59
CA LEU A 108 9.14 1.25 -6.15
C LEU A 108 7.72 1.66 -5.72
N LEU A 109 7.23 2.80 -6.20
CA LEU A 109 5.85 3.25 -5.94
C LEU A 109 4.82 2.27 -6.51
N ARG A 110 5.07 1.75 -7.71
CA ARG A 110 4.18 0.78 -8.36
C ARG A 110 4.11 -0.53 -7.58
N ASP A 111 5.26 -1.05 -7.16
CA ASP A 111 5.33 -2.27 -6.35
C ASP A 111 4.73 -2.04 -4.96
N ALA A 112 4.99 -0.90 -4.33
CA ALA A 112 4.37 -0.52 -3.06
C ALA A 112 2.84 -0.50 -3.16
N ALA A 113 2.29 0.13 -4.21
CA ALA A 113 0.85 0.19 -4.44
C ALA A 113 0.26 -1.20 -4.73
N ARG A 114 0.96 -2.04 -5.49
CA ARG A 114 0.53 -3.42 -5.75
C ARG A 114 0.53 -4.27 -4.48
N ALA A 115 1.55 -4.12 -3.66
CA ALA A 115 1.68 -4.85 -2.42
C ALA A 115 0.66 -4.37 -1.37
N ALA A 116 0.39 -3.06 -1.29
CA ALA A 116 -0.69 -2.52 -0.47
C ALA A 116 -2.06 -3.10 -0.86
N ARG A 117 -2.34 -3.26 -2.17
CA ARG A 117 -3.54 -3.95 -2.65
C ARG A 117 -3.59 -5.42 -2.23
N ALA A 118 -2.46 -6.13 -2.28
CA ALA A 118 -2.39 -7.51 -1.83
C ALA A 118 -2.69 -7.64 -0.33
N VAL A 119 -2.13 -6.73 0.50
CA VAL A 119 -2.43 -6.67 1.95
C VAL A 119 -3.91 -6.34 2.18
N HIS A 120 -4.48 -5.38 1.46
CA HIS A 120 -5.91 -5.07 1.54
C HIS A 120 -6.78 -6.29 1.19
N ALA A 121 -6.47 -6.99 0.09
CA ALA A 121 -7.20 -8.18 -0.32
C ALA A 121 -7.08 -9.33 0.71
N ALA A 122 -5.90 -9.51 1.30
CA ALA A 122 -5.68 -10.48 2.38
C ALA A 122 -6.49 -10.12 3.63
N GLY A 123 -6.51 -8.84 4.02
CA GLY A 123 -7.33 -8.32 5.12
C GLY A 123 -8.82 -8.51 4.88
N ALA A 124 -9.31 -8.14 3.70
CA ALA A 124 -10.72 -8.29 3.30
C ALA A 124 -11.14 -9.78 3.25
N LYS A 125 -10.25 -10.68 2.79
CA LYS A 125 -10.51 -12.12 2.80
C LYS A 125 -10.64 -12.65 4.24
N ARG A 126 -9.75 -12.22 5.16
CA ARG A 126 -9.81 -12.58 6.58
C ARG A 126 -11.11 -12.07 7.23
N GLU A 127 -11.53 -10.85 6.91
CA GLU A 127 -12.79 -10.28 7.42
C GLU A 127 -14.01 -11.05 6.91
N ARG A 128 -14.07 -11.37 5.61
CA ARG A 128 -15.16 -12.19 5.03
C ARG A 128 -15.24 -13.58 5.65
N ILE A 129 -14.11 -14.24 5.88
CA ILE A 129 -14.07 -15.56 6.53
C ILE A 129 -14.61 -15.47 7.97
N SER A 130 -14.24 -14.43 8.71
CA SER A 130 -14.75 -14.20 10.07
C SER A 130 -16.26 -13.97 10.07
N GLN A 131 -16.76 -13.10 9.18
CA GLN A 131 -18.20 -12.81 9.05
C GLN A 131 -19.01 -14.05 8.64
N GLN A 132 -18.49 -14.88 7.72
CA GLN A 132 -19.13 -16.15 7.36
C GLN A 132 -19.21 -17.13 8.53
N ARG A 133 -18.18 -17.21 9.38
CA ARG A 133 -18.19 -18.07 10.58
C ARG A 133 -19.16 -17.58 11.65
N VAL A 134 -19.31 -16.27 11.81
CA VAL A 134 -20.27 -15.67 12.75
C VAL A 134 -21.70 -15.88 12.25
N ALA A 135 -21.98 -15.67 10.96
CA ALA A 135 -23.28 -15.93 10.35
C ALA A 135 -23.67 -17.42 10.40
N ALA A 136 -22.73 -18.33 10.13
CA ALA A 136 -22.98 -19.77 10.21
C ALA A 136 -23.24 -20.26 11.65
N ARG A 137 -22.71 -19.58 12.68
CA ARG A 137 -23.05 -19.86 14.09
C ARG A 137 -24.44 -19.35 14.47
N GLN A 138 -24.88 -18.19 13.98
CA GLN A 138 -26.23 -17.68 14.27
C GLN A 138 -27.35 -18.56 13.70
N VAL A 139 -27.17 -19.13 12.49
CA VAL A 139 -28.17 -20.01 11.87
C VAL A 139 -28.40 -21.31 12.66
N LYS A 140 -27.40 -21.81 13.39
CA LYS A 140 -27.55 -23.02 14.22
C LYS A 140 -28.30 -22.76 15.54
N GLY A 141 -28.33 -21.52 16.04
CA GLY A 141 -29.05 -21.16 17.27
C GLY A 141 -30.57 -21.03 17.11
N THR A 142 -31.06 -20.72 15.90
CA THR A 142 -32.48 -20.41 15.66
C THR A 142 -33.36 -21.63 15.36
N ARG A 143 -32.78 -22.83 15.17
CA ARG A 143 -33.53 -24.07 14.89
C ARG A 143 -33.89 -24.90 16.13
N ALA A 144 -33.47 -24.49 17.33
CA ALA A 144 -33.73 -25.23 18.57
C ALA A 144 -35.02 -24.78 19.32
N GLY A 145 -35.78 -23.81 18.79
CA GLY A 145 -36.87 -23.15 19.53
C GLY A 145 -38.29 -23.31 18.97
N ARG A 146 -38.54 -24.23 18.01
CA ARG A 146 -39.89 -24.50 17.49
C ARG A 146 -40.20 -25.99 17.55
N GLY A 147 -40.44 -26.46 18.77
CA GLY A 147 -41.04 -27.74 19.08
C GLY A 147 -41.67 -27.64 20.45
N CYS A 148 -42.96 -28.01 20.54
CA CYS A 148 -43.80 -28.06 21.74
C CYS A 148 -44.45 -26.74 22.19
N ALA A 149 -45.62 -26.45 21.62
CA ALA A 149 -46.88 -26.35 22.37
C ALA A 149 -48.04 -26.39 21.37
#